data_AF-A0AA39KH89-F1
#
_entry.id   AF-A0AA39KH89-F1
#
_cell.length_a   1.000
_cell.length_b   1.000
_cell.length_c   1.000
_cell.angle_alpha   90.00
_cell.angle_beta   90.00
_cell.angle_gamma   90.00
#
_symmetry.space_group_name_H-M   'P 1'
#
loop_
_entity.id
_entity.type
_entity.pdbx_description
1 polymer ?
#
loop_
_entity_poly.entity_id
_entity_poly.type
_entity_poly.pdbx_seq_one_letter_code
_entity_poly.pdbx_strand_id
1 'polypeptide(L)'
;MLSKMMAPDAAKSYVESITPKKSKVQTSPSSSLNGTLNDSQECKENDKTKKSTRSLNANWDKFKETIKDFDVKTSSKINKPSIKRQSTNSICCPSVQGKRKASGKTFPISTDAKGKKKNCPRPNMDLENMTLTKQVAMDCEMVGIGDGSESMLARISIVNRHGACIYDKYVKPREIVQDYRTSVSGIRPHHLKDGEEFTLVQKEVADILKGRILVGHALKNDLSVLFLSHPKRLLRDTSRYNLFRRVTKGNTPSLKKLAAELLGIEIQTGEHNSIEDARTAMELYVLYKNRWESDIYSR
;
A
#
# COMPACT_ATOMS: atom_id res chain seq x y z
N MET A 1 -47.59 43.03 23.57
CA MET A 1 -46.71 44.19 23.25
C MET A 1 -45.41 44.04 24.03
N LEU A 2 -44.30 43.70 23.36
CA LEU A 2 -43.01 44.37 23.56
C LEU A 2 -42.04 43.83 22.51
N SER A 3 -41.82 44.67 21.51
CA SER A 3 -40.76 44.61 20.50
C SER A 3 -39.45 45.11 21.12
N LYS A 4 -38.31 44.52 20.73
CA LYS A 4 -37.01 45.17 20.40
C LYS A 4 -35.91 44.09 20.26
N MET A 5 -35.40 43.85 19.06
CA MET A 5 -34.22 44.51 18.42
C MET A 5 -32.90 44.04 19.05
N MET A 6 -32.16 43.16 18.37
CA MET A 6 -31.05 43.47 17.45
C MET A 6 -29.90 44.25 18.10
N ALA A 7 -28.73 43.60 18.20
CA ALA A 7 -27.44 44.22 18.49
C ALA A 7 -26.51 44.03 17.27
N PRO A 8 -25.76 45.07 16.84
CA PRO A 8 -24.84 45.01 15.69
C PRO A 8 -23.35 44.96 16.08
N ASP A 9 -22.56 44.47 15.12
CA ASP A 9 -21.24 44.92 14.63
C ASP A 9 -20.00 45.09 15.55
N ALA A 10 -19.01 44.22 15.26
CA ALA A 10 -17.73 44.49 14.61
C ALA A 10 -16.81 45.68 15.01
N ALA A 11 -15.52 45.31 15.07
CA ALA A 11 -14.31 46.03 14.64
C ALA A 11 -13.71 47.15 15.52
N LYS A 12 -12.53 46.86 16.09
CA LYS A 12 -11.39 47.76 16.33
C LYS A 12 -10.12 46.87 16.39
N SER A 13 -9.33 46.80 15.31
CA SER A 13 -8.16 47.63 15.01
C SER A 13 -6.95 47.34 15.90
N TYR A 14 -5.97 46.62 15.36
CA TYR A 14 -4.55 46.81 15.72
C TYR A 14 -3.68 46.51 14.49
N VAL A 15 -3.12 47.57 13.92
CA VAL A 15 -2.09 47.57 12.88
C VAL A 15 -0.96 48.42 13.41
N GLU A 16 0.25 47.86 13.45
CA GLU A 16 1.56 48.51 13.25
C GLU A 16 2.62 47.41 13.42
N SER A 17 3.35 46.97 12.39
CA SER A 17 4.37 47.64 11.54
C SER A 17 5.76 47.07 11.89
N ILE A 18 6.24 46.10 11.10
CA ILE A 18 7.68 45.82 10.98
C ILE A 18 8.00 45.58 9.50
N THR A 19 8.92 46.39 9.00
CA THR A 19 9.38 46.52 7.62
C THR A 19 10.42 45.43 7.24
N PRO A 20 10.52 45.03 5.96
CA PRO A 20 11.53 44.06 5.52
C PRO A 20 12.85 44.75 5.12
N LYS A 21 13.97 44.28 5.66
CA LYS A 21 15.33 44.62 5.20
C LYS A 21 15.62 43.87 3.89
N LYS A 22 15.88 44.64 2.83
CA LYS A 22 16.47 44.18 1.56
C LYS A 22 17.95 43.84 1.76
N SER A 23 18.37 42.62 1.40
CA SER A 23 19.77 42.30 1.11
C SER A 23 19.99 42.25 -0.40
N LYS A 24 20.97 43.02 -0.85
CA LYS A 24 21.49 43.08 -2.22
C LYS A 24 22.30 41.81 -2.50
N VAL A 25 22.07 41.17 -3.64
CA VAL A 25 23.04 40.26 -4.26
C VAL A 25 23.48 40.90 -5.57
N GLN A 26 24.78 41.12 -5.70
CA GLN A 26 25.46 41.66 -6.87
C GLN A 26 25.70 40.58 -7.92
N THR A 27 25.70 41.00 -9.18
CA THR A 27 25.90 40.20 -10.39
C THR A 27 27.30 40.38 -11.00
N SER A 28 27.84 39.27 -11.54
CA SER A 28 28.66 39.12 -12.79
C SER A 28 30.17 39.48 -12.78
N PRO A 29 31.01 39.11 -13.80
CA PRO A 29 30.90 38.15 -14.93
C PRO A 29 32.19 37.31 -15.27
N SER A 30 32.13 36.56 -16.40
CA SER A 30 33.21 36.04 -17.30
C SER A 30 33.71 34.60 -17.04
N SER A 31 34.09 33.73 -18.01
CA SER A 31 34.33 33.73 -19.47
C SER A 31 34.43 32.24 -19.94
N SER A 32 33.79 31.77 -21.02
CA SER A 32 34.26 31.63 -22.42
C SER A 32 34.90 30.25 -22.82
N LEU A 33 34.26 29.57 -23.80
CA LEU A 33 34.80 28.83 -24.98
C LEU A 33 35.65 27.54 -24.76
N ASN A 34 35.69 26.46 -25.58
CA ASN A 34 35.12 26.03 -26.87
C ASN A 34 35.57 24.56 -27.18
N GLY A 35 34.77 23.81 -27.97
CA GLY A 35 35.19 22.77 -28.96
C GLY A 35 35.49 21.34 -28.44
N THR A 36 35.29 20.21 -29.14
CA THR A 36 34.99 19.93 -30.56
C THR A 36 34.50 18.46 -30.71
N LEU A 37 33.84 18.20 -31.84
CA LEU A 37 33.31 16.97 -32.45
C LEU A 37 34.31 15.82 -32.72
N ASN A 38 33.72 14.69 -33.16
CA ASN A 38 34.23 13.50 -33.88
C ASN A 38 34.30 12.23 -33.00
N ASP A 39 33.99 11.01 -33.45
CA ASP A 39 33.60 10.50 -34.76
C ASP A 39 32.92 9.14 -34.60
N SER A 40 32.26 8.72 -35.67
CA SER A 40 31.64 7.41 -35.84
C SER A 40 32.71 6.35 -36.05
N GLN A 41 32.62 5.18 -35.41
CA GLN A 41 32.97 3.91 -36.06
C GLN A 41 32.46 2.67 -35.34
N GLU A 42 31.55 2.02 -36.04
CA GLU A 42 31.12 0.63 -35.95
C GLU A 42 32.30 -0.35 -36.05
N CYS A 43 32.31 -1.41 -35.24
CA CYS A 43 32.71 -2.76 -35.66
C CYS A 43 32.60 -3.82 -34.53
N LYS A 44 31.88 -4.90 -34.87
CA LYS A 44 32.17 -6.32 -34.55
C LYS A 44 31.81 -6.86 -33.16
N GLU A 45 30.60 -7.41 -33.13
CA GLU A 45 30.25 -8.77 -32.70
C GLU A 45 31.42 -9.64 -32.16
N ASN A 46 31.31 -10.05 -30.89
CA ASN A 46 31.76 -11.36 -30.44
C ASN A 46 30.97 -11.82 -29.22
N ASP A 47 30.25 -12.90 -29.47
CA ASP A 47 29.52 -13.78 -28.58
C ASP A 47 30.42 -14.35 -27.46
N LYS A 48 29.92 -14.25 -26.21
CA LYS A 48 30.08 -15.19 -25.07
C LYS A 48 29.89 -14.46 -23.74
N THR A 49 28.67 -14.40 -23.22
CA THR A 49 28.47 -14.28 -21.77
C THR A 49 27.35 -15.19 -21.27
N LYS A 50 27.80 -16.10 -20.39
CA LYS A 50 27.06 -17.10 -19.63
C LYS A 50 25.69 -16.62 -19.15
N LYS A 51 24.65 -17.42 -19.45
CA LYS A 51 23.38 -17.47 -18.71
C LYS A 51 23.68 -17.57 -17.21
N SER A 52 23.53 -16.47 -16.48
CA SER A 52 23.38 -16.48 -15.03
C SER A 52 21.89 -16.63 -14.74
N THR A 53 21.48 -17.86 -14.42
CA THR A 53 20.25 -18.10 -13.68
C THR A 53 20.42 -17.45 -12.30
N ARG A 54 20.00 -16.19 -12.18
CA ARG A 54 20.07 -15.44 -10.93
C ARG A 54 19.05 -16.04 -9.97
N SER A 55 19.57 -16.80 -9.01
CA SER A 55 18.83 -17.44 -7.92
C SER A 55 17.97 -16.39 -7.20
N LEU A 56 16.64 -16.56 -7.31
CA LEU A 56 15.68 -15.93 -6.42
C LEU A 56 15.86 -16.57 -5.04
N ASN A 57 16.00 -15.74 -3.99
CA ASN A 57 15.93 -16.08 -2.55
C ASN A 57 17.23 -16.13 -1.73
N ALA A 58 18.10 -15.12 -1.80
CA ALA A 58 19.09 -14.91 -0.73
C ALA A 58 18.51 -14.19 0.51
N ASN A 59 17.55 -13.28 0.32
CA ASN A 59 17.00 -12.48 1.43
C ASN A 59 15.98 -13.23 2.29
N TRP A 60 15.27 -14.20 1.71
CA TRP A 60 14.26 -14.98 2.41
C TRP A 60 14.84 -15.82 3.54
N ASP A 61 16.01 -16.45 3.32
CA ASP A 61 16.65 -17.27 4.34
C ASP A 61 17.23 -16.44 5.48
N LYS A 62 17.81 -15.27 5.17
CA LYS A 62 18.27 -14.31 6.18
C LYS A 62 17.12 -13.73 7.02
N PHE A 63 15.96 -13.51 6.40
CA PHE A 63 14.76 -13.10 7.12
C PHE A 63 14.24 -14.23 8.04
N LYS A 64 14.21 -15.49 7.56
CA LYS A 64 13.85 -16.65 8.40
C LYS A 64 14.74 -16.78 9.63
N GLU A 65 16.04 -16.55 9.51
CA GLU A 65 16.98 -16.58 10.64
C GLU A 65 16.64 -15.50 11.67
N THR A 66 16.35 -14.27 11.21
CA THR A 66 15.92 -13.16 12.08
C THR A 66 14.61 -13.46 12.83
N ILE A 67 13.75 -14.32 12.26
CA ILE A 67 12.53 -14.80 12.90
C ILE A 67 12.81 -15.93 13.91
N LYS A 68 13.69 -16.90 13.59
CA LYS A 68 14.04 -18.02 14.46
C LYS A 68 14.67 -17.59 15.78
N ASP A 69 15.54 -16.57 15.74
CA ASP A 69 16.19 -16.02 16.94
C ASP A 69 15.20 -15.42 17.95
N PHE A 70 13.98 -15.12 17.51
CA PHE A 70 12.92 -14.62 18.36
C PHE A 70 12.09 -15.72 19.01
N ASP A 71 11.76 -16.80 18.29
CA ASP A 71 11.00 -17.93 18.87
C ASP A 71 11.76 -18.53 20.07
N VAL A 72 13.09 -18.64 19.96
CA VAL A 72 13.96 -19.11 21.05
C VAL A 72 13.93 -18.18 22.27
N LYS A 73 13.80 -16.85 22.06
CA LYS A 73 13.73 -15.87 23.14
C LYS A 73 12.35 -15.79 23.81
N THR A 74 11.27 -16.13 23.10
CA THR A 74 9.91 -16.20 23.66
C THR A 74 9.59 -17.53 24.32
N SER A 75 10.25 -18.63 23.96
CA SER A 75 10.04 -19.95 24.57
C SER A 75 10.58 -20.11 26.00
N SER A 76 11.34 -19.15 26.54
CA SER A 76 11.90 -19.23 27.90
C SER A 76 10.95 -18.80 29.03
N LYS A 77 9.69 -18.46 28.74
CA LYS A 77 8.69 -18.11 29.77
C LYS A 77 7.27 -18.63 29.47
N ILE A 78 7.08 -19.95 29.38
CA ILE A 78 5.75 -20.57 29.53
C ILE A 78 5.89 -21.91 30.28
N ASN A 79 5.49 -21.95 31.55
CA ASN A 79 5.19 -23.20 32.25
C ASN A 79 3.83 -23.73 31.73
N LYS A 80 3.82 -24.93 31.14
CA LYS A 80 2.60 -25.64 30.74
C LYS A 80 2.00 -26.40 31.93
N PRO A 81 0.68 -26.31 32.20
CA PRO A 81 -0.01 -27.34 32.95
C PRO A 81 -0.47 -28.48 32.03
N SER A 82 -0.30 -29.70 32.54
CA SER A 82 -0.58 -30.99 31.91
C SER A 82 -2.07 -31.32 31.95
N ILE A 83 -2.69 -31.62 30.81
CA ILE A 83 -4.03 -32.24 30.75
C ILE A 83 -3.94 -33.56 29.98
N LYS A 84 -4.41 -34.62 30.64
CA LYS A 84 -4.36 -36.02 30.24
C LYS A 84 -5.25 -36.30 29.02
N ARG A 85 -4.72 -37.09 28.08
CA ARG A 85 -5.45 -37.67 26.95
C ARG A 85 -6.31 -38.85 27.41
N GLN A 86 -7.52 -38.98 26.85
CA GLN A 86 -8.24 -40.25 26.79
C GLN A 86 -8.68 -40.54 25.34
N SER A 87 -8.49 -41.80 24.96
CA SER A 87 -8.81 -42.50 23.72
C SER A 87 -10.33 -42.60 23.47
N THR A 88 -10.82 -42.72 22.23
CA THR A 88 -11.03 -44.02 21.56
C THR A 88 -11.49 -43.89 20.09
N ASN A 89 -11.06 -44.88 19.28
CA ASN A 89 -11.70 -45.60 18.14
C ASN A 89 -12.21 -44.81 16.92
N SER A 90 -11.55 -44.85 15.75
CA SER A 90 -11.45 -45.92 14.72
C SER A 90 -12.68 -46.06 13.82
N ILE A 91 -12.48 -45.89 12.50
CA ILE A 91 -13.03 -46.71 11.39
C ILE A 91 -12.32 -46.30 10.07
N CYS A 92 -12.15 -47.32 9.23
CA CYS A 92 -11.15 -47.54 8.20
C CYS A 92 -11.57 -47.06 6.79
N CYS A 93 -10.56 -46.87 5.93
CA CYS A 93 -10.66 -46.79 4.47
C CYS A 93 -11.07 -48.12 3.83
N PRO A 94 -11.38 -48.12 2.52
CA PRO A 94 -10.88 -49.18 1.66
C PRO A 94 -10.05 -48.65 0.48
N SER A 95 -8.98 -49.40 0.20
CA SER A 95 -8.06 -49.25 -0.92
C SER A 95 -8.69 -49.64 -2.26
N VAL A 96 -8.27 -49.01 -3.35
CA VAL A 96 -8.20 -49.67 -4.67
C VAL A 96 -6.83 -49.40 -5.29
N GLN A 97 -6.19 -50.50 -5.67
CA GLN A 97 -4.86 -50.61 -6.27
C GLN A 97 -4.89 -50.13 -7.74
N GLY A 98 -3.82 -49.50 -8.21
CA GLY A 98 -3.64 -49.16 -9.62
C GLY A 98 -2.23 -48.69 -9.95
N LYS A 99 -1.60 -49.37 -10.91
CA LYS A 99 -0.16 -49.37 -11.22
C LYS A 99 0.37 -48.09 -11.89
N ARG A 100 1.68 -47.87 -11.73
CA ARG A 100 2.56 -46.85 -12.34
C ARG A 100 2.35 -46.64 -13.86
N LYS A 101 2.55 -45.40 -14.34
CA LYS A 101 3.47 -45.06 -15.46
C LYS A 101 3.67 -43.54 -15.61
N ALA A 102 4.94 -43.16 -15.78
CA ALA A 102 5.37 -41.83 -16.19
C ALA A 102 5.08 -41.62 -17.69
N SER A 103 4.57 -40.44 -18.06
CA SER A 103 4.76 -39.86 -19.40
C SER A 103 4.42 -38.38 -19.35
N GLY A 104 5.35 -37.54 -19.79
CA GLY A 104 5.11 -36.12 -20.00
C GLY A 104 4.03 -35.91 -21.04
N LYS A 105 3.16 -34.92 -20.81
CA LYS A 105 2.24 -34.42 -21.82
C LYS A 105 2.38 -32.91 -21.89
N THR A 106 3.04 -32.49 -22.97
CA THR A 106 2.92 -31.19 -23.62
C THR A 106 1.44 -30.90 -23.92
N PHE A 107 0.96 -29.72 -23.53
CA PHE A 107 -0.36 -29.23 -23.93
C PHE A 107 -0.32 -28.75 -25.40
N PRO A 108 -1.32 -29.07 -26.23
CA PRO A 108 -1.32 -28.66 -27.63
C PRO A 108 -1.67 -27.17 -27.75
N ILE A 109 -0.88 -26.43 -28.54
CA ILE A 109 -1.22 -25.11 -29.06
C ILE A 109 -2.20 -25.33 -30.22
N SER A 110 -3.46 -24.90 -30.06
CA SER A 110 -4.41 -24.79 -31.17
C SER A 110 -4.32 -23.40 -31.79
N THR A 111 -3.66 -23.30 -32.94
CA THR A 111 -3.76 -22.15 -33.84
C THR A 111 -4.88 -22.36 -34.85
N ASP A 112 -5.86 -21.46 -34.85
CA ASP A 112 -6.84 -21.36 -35.93
C ASP A 112 -6.41 -20.26 -36.90
N ALA A 113 -6.46 -20.59 -38.19
CA ALA A 113 -6.26 -19.69 -39.30
C ALA A 113 -7.46 -18.74 -39.44
N LYS A 114 -7.37 -17.57 -38.79
CA LYS A 114 -8.03 -16.30 -39.11
C LYS A 114 -7.72 -15.32 -37.98
N GLY A 115 -6.82 -14.37 -38.22
CA GLY A 115 -6.28 -13.41 -37.25
C GLY A 115 -7.32 -12.50 -36.58
N LYS A 116 -8.09 -13.04 -35.64
CA LYS A 116 -8.87 -12.27 -34.65
C LYS A 116 -8.20 -12.43 -33.29
N LYS A 117 -7.93 -11.31 -32.62
CA LYS A 117 -7.40 -11.29 -31.24
C LYS A 117 -8.33 -12.12 -30.36
N LYS A 118 -7.85 -13.26 -29.85
CA LYS A 118 -8.54 -14.01 -28.79
C LYS A 118 -8.49 -13.12 -27.55
N ASN A 119 -9.64 -12.57 -27.15
CA ASN A 119 -9.79 -12.02 -25.82
C ASN A 119 -9.43 -13.16 -24.84
N CYS A 120 -8.37 -12.98 -24.05
CA CYS A 120 -8.13 -13.84 -22.91
C CYS A 120 -9.41 -13.82 -22.07
N PRO A 121 -9.96 -14.98 -21.66
CA PRO A 121 -11.00 -15.01 -20.65
C PRO A 121 -10.35 -14.41 -19.41
N ARG A 122 -10.71 -13.16 -19.07
CA ARG A 122 -10.49 -12.67 -17.72
C ARG A 122 -11.22 -13.67 -16.84
N PRO A 123 -10.58 -14.25 -15.80
CA PRO A 123 -11.28 -15.16 -14.91
C PRO A 123 -12.56 -14.46 -14.48
N ASN A 124 -13.69 -15.16 -14.62
CA ASN A 124 -14.99 -14.67 -14.19
C ASN A 124 -14.80 -14.25 -12.73
N MET A 125 -14.77 -12.94 -12.47
CA MET A 125 -14.63 -12.41 -11.12
C MET A 125 -15.97 -12.71 -10.45
N ASP A 126 -16.07 -13.87 -9.80
CA ASP A 126 -17.28 -14.29 -9.11
C ASP A 126 -17.72 -13.17 -8.17
N LEU A 127 -19.01 -12.81 -8.22
CA LEU A 127 -19.61 -11.69 -7.47
C LEU A 127 -19.33 -11.78 -5.95
N GLU A 128 -19.08 -12.98 -5.42
CA GLU A 128 -18.63 -13.21 -4.04
C GLU A 128 -17.29 -12.54 -3.71
N ASN A 129 -16.38 -12.42 -4.68
CA ASN A 129 -15.07 -11.82 -4.48
C ASN A 129 -15.12 -10.31 -4.30
N MET A 130 -16.21 -9.62 -4.68
CA MET A 130 -16.37 -8.16 -4.46
C MET A 130 -17.11 -7.83 -3.15
N THR A 131 -17.38 -8.82 -2.30
CA THR A 131 -18.11 -8.59 -1.06
C THR A 131 -17.25 -7.96 0.04
N LEU A 132 -17.92 -7.27 0.95
CA LEU A 132 -17.31 -6.61 2.09
C LEU A 132 -16.92 -7.63 3.16
N THR A 133 -15.64 -7.72 3.50
CA THR A 133 -15.11 -8.70 4.47
C THR A 133 -14.84 -8.08 5.84
N LYS A 134 -14.57 -8.92 6.87
CA LYS A 134 -14.22 -8.46 8.23
C LYS A 134 -12.91 -7.65 8.28
N GLN A 135 -11.96 -7.97 7.41
CA GLN A 135 -10.73 -7.20 7.22
C GLN A 135 -10.86 -6.40 5.93
N VAL A 136 -10.50 -5.13 5.97
CA VAL A 136 -10.39 -4.27 4.79
C VAL A 136 -9.04 -3.57 4.84
N ALA A 137 -8.46 -3.30 3.68
CA ALA A 137 -7.29 -2.44 3.58
C ALA A 137 -7.65 -1.17 2.83
N MET A 138 -7.04 -0.06 3.22
CA MET A 138 -7.21 1.21 2.54
C MET A 138 -5.88 1.89 2.31
N ASP A 139 -5.85 2.72 1.29
CA ASP A 139 -4.77 3.65 0.98
C ASP A 139 -5.36 4.89 0.30
N CYS A 140 -4.78 6.05 0.58
CA CYS A 140 -5.21 7.32 0.05
C CYS A 140 -4.07 8.00 -0.73
N GLU A 141 -4.41 8.60 -1.86
CA GLU A 141 -3.56 9.57 -2.52
C GLU A 141 -3.93 10.98 -2.07
N MET A 142 -2.92 11.83 -1.86
CA MET A 142 -3.10 13.19 -1.38
C MET A 142 -2.45 14.23 -2.29
N VAL A 143 -3.01 15.42 -2.25
CA VAL A 143 -2.47 16.63 -2.87
C VAL A 143 -2.10 17.66 -1.79
N GLY A 144 -1.20 18.57 -2.13
CA GLY A 144 -0.73 19.68 -1.30
C GLY A 144 -1.67 20.89 -1.37
N ILE A 145 -2.04 21.42 -0.22
CA ILE A 145 -2.80 22.67 -0.03
C ILE A 145 -2.00 23.68 0.81
N GLY A 146 -2.52 24.90 0.96
CA GLY A 146 -1.84 25.97 1.73
C GLY A 146 -0.61 26.50 1.00
N ASP A 147 0.58 26.17 1.50
CA ASP A 147 1.89 26.39 0.86
C ASP A 147 2.41 25.14 0.13
N GLY A 148 1.60 24.07 0.07
CA GLY A 148 1.94 22.76 -0.48
C GLY A 148 2.33 21.72 0.58
N SER A 149 2.53 22.12 1.85
CA SER A 149 2.93 21.20 2.93
C SER A 149 1.77 20.38 3.49
N GLU A 150 0.60 21.01 3.65
CA GLU A 150 -0.60 20.36 4.17
C GLU A 150 -1.21 19.40 3.15
N SER A 151 -1.71 18.25 3.61
CA SER A 151 -2.22 17.19 2.74
C SER A 151 -3.74 17.16 2.74
N MET A 152 -4.33 17.11 1.55
CA MET A 152 -5.76 16.94 1.33
C MET A 152 -6.02 15.68 0.51
N LEU A 153 -7.09 14.96 0.86
CA LEU A 153 -7.51 13.75 0.15
C LEU A 153 -7.81 14.04 -1.32
N ALA A 154 -7.29 13.21 -2.21
CA ALA A 154 -7.51 13.30 -3.65
C ALA A 154 -8.07 12.01 -4.25
N ARG A 155 -7.64 10.85 -3.75
CA ARG A 155 -8.20 9.54 -4.09
C ARG A 155 -8.17 8.64 -2.86
N ILE A 156 -9.17 7.78 -2.73
CA ILE A 156 -9.16 6.69 -1.75
C ILE A 156 -9.51 5.39 -2.45
N SER A 157 -8.78 4.33 -2.11
CA SER A 157 -9.11 2.97 -2.50
C SER A 157 -9.23 2.09 -1.26
N ILE A 158 -10.26 1.23 -1.24
CA ILE A 158 -10.47 0.20 -0.23
C ILE A 158 -10.58 -1.15 -0.93
N VAL A 159 -9.86 -2.12 -0.39
CA VAL A 159 -9.90 -3.51 -0.84
C VAL A 159 -10.37 -4.43 0.29
N ASN A 160 -11.05 -5.50 -0.08
CA ASN A 160 -11.43 -6.53 0.88
C ASN A 160 -10.24 -7.47 1.20
N ARG A 161 -10.47 -8.48 2.04
CA ARG A 161 -9.47 -9.46 2.45
C ARG A 161 -8.82 -10.20 1.27
N HIS A 162 -9.56 -10.38 0.19
CA HIS A 162 -9.12 -11.10 -1.01
C HIS A 162 -8.34 -10.19 -1.98
N GLY A 163 -8.19 -8.91 -1.65
CA GLY A 163 -7.57 -7.92 -2.53
C GLY A 163 -8.52 -7.40 -3.63
N ALA A 164 -9.81 -7.75 -3.61
CA ALA A 164 -10.76 -7.15 -4.54
C ALA A 164 -11.04 -5.70 -4.14
N CYS A 165 -11.02 -4.80 -5.12
CA CYS A 165 -11.35 -3.40 -4.90
C CYS A 165 -12.85 -3.24 -4.75
N ILE A 166 -13.27 -2.75 -3.59
CA ILE A 166 -14.67 -2.59 -3.19
C ILE A 166 -15.11 -1.13 -3.13
N TYR A 167 -14.13 -0.21 -3.13
CA TYR A 167 -14.35 1.22 -3.13
C TYR A 167 -13.14 1.89 -3.76
N ASP A 168 -13.35 2.74 -4.76
CA ASP A 168 -12.30 3.53 -5.39
C ASP A 168 -12.92 4.83 -5.91
N LYS A 169 -12.58 5.96 -5.30
CA LYS A 169 -13.14 7.26 -5.65
C LYS A 169 -12.07 8.33 -5.65
N TYR A 170 -12.10 9.18 -6.69
CA TYR A 170 -11.47 10.50 -6.65
C TYR A 170 -12.36 11.46 -5.86
N VAL A 171 -11.76 12.46 -5.23
CA VAL A 171 -12.45 13.37 -4.32
C VAL A 171 -12.26 14.81 -4.77
N LYS A 172 -13.35 15.58 -4.77
CA LYS A 172 -13.28 17.01 -5.09
C LYS A 172 -12.44 17.76 -4.06
N PRO A 173 -11.61 18.73 -4.50
CA PRO A 173 -10.84 19.55 -3.58
C PRO A 173 -11.77 20.42 -2.74
N ARG A 174 -11.51 20.49 -1.43
CA ARG A 174 -12.19 21.45 -0.53
C ARG A 174 -11.49 22.80 -0.48
N GLU A 175 -10.23 22.84 -0.94
CA GLU A 175 -9.35 23.99 -0.95
C GLU A 175 -8.57 24.03 -2.27
N ILE A 176 -7.88 25.15 -2.54
CA ILE A 176 -7.05 25.29 -3.73
C ILE A 176 -5.88 24.32 -3.65
N VAL A 177 -5.76 23.46 -4.65
CA VAL A 177 -4.62 22.56 -4.81
C VAL A 177 -3.42 23.33 -5.31
N GLN A 178 -2.37 23.39 -4.50
CA GLN A 178 -1.11 24.06 -4.84
C GLN A 178 -0.11 23.12 -5.48
N ASP A 179 -0.07 21.87 -5.02
CA ASP A 179 0.80 20.84 -5.55
C ASP A 179 0.04 19.53 -5.69
N TYR A 180 -0.06 19.00 -6.90
CA TYR A 180 -0.73 17.73 -7.15
C TYR A 180 0.10 16.53 -6.67
N ARG A 181 1.40 16.72 -6.41
CA ARG A 181 2.35 15.67 -6.03
C ARG A 181 2.37 14.52 -7.04
N THR A 182 2.09 14.86 -8.28
CA THR A 182 1.83 13.95 -9.40
C THR A 182 2.85 12.82 -9.54
N SER A 183 4.14 13.12 -9.37
CA SER A 183 5.23 12.14 -9.49
C SER A 183 5.13 11.01 -8.46
N VAL A 184 4.46 11.27 -7.34
CA VAL A 184 4.18 10.30 -6.28
C VAL A 184 2.74 9.83 -6.36
N SER A 185 1.77 10.74 -6.30
CA SER A 185 0.35 10.41 -6.14
C SER A 185 -0.39 9.95 -7.40
N GLY A 186 0.19 10.21 -8.57
CA GLY A 186 -0.47 10.05 -9.86
C GLY A 186 -1.68 10.98 -10.10
N ILE A 187 -2.01 11.87 -9.16
CA ILE A 187 -3.17 12.76 -9.28
C ILE A 187 -2.90 13.87 -10.31
N ARG A 188 -3.93 14.17 -11.10
CA ARG A 188 -3.97 15.25 -12.10
C ARG A 188 -5.21 16.11 -11.90
N PRO A 189 -5.23 17.37 -12.36
CA PRO A 189 -6.40 18.26 -12.24
C PRO A 189 -7.71 17.65 -12.72
N HIS A 190 -7.68 16.93 -13.85
CA HIS A 190 -8.89 16.32 -14.43
C HIS A 190 -9.46 15.19 -13.57
N HIS A 191 -8.65 14.49 -12.78
CA HIS A 191 -9.15 13.47 -11.84
C HIS A 191 -10.05 14.08 -10.76
N LEU A 192 -9.76 15.32 -10.34
CA LEU A 192 -10.44 15.97 -9.21
C LEU A 192 -11.68 16.76 -9.65
N LYS A 193 -11.73 17.18 -10.92
CA LYS A 193 -12.85 17.93 -11.49
C LYS A 193 -14.18 17.16 -11.38
N ASP A 194 -14.13 15.88 -11.72
CA ASP A 194 -15.29 14.98 -11.70
C ASP A 194 -15.29 14.07 -10.45
N GLY A 195 -14.50 14.44 -9.43
CA GLY A 195 -14.43 13.71 -8.17
C GLY A 195 -15.73 13.80 -7.37
N GLU A 196 -15.82 12.98 -6.34
CA GLU A 196 -16.98 12.90 -5.45
C GLU A 196 -16.85 13.91 -4.31
N GLU A 197 -17.99 14.34 -3.76
CA GLU A 197 -17.98 15.28 -2.64
C GLU A 197 -17.32 14.66 -1.41
N PHE A 198 -16.40 15.41 -0.77
CA PHE A 198 -15.63 14.90 0.37
C PHE A 198 -16.53 14.36 1.50
N THR A 199 -17.63 15.05 1.80
CA THR A 199 -18.56 14.67 2.88
C THR A 199 -19.26 13.34 2.60
N LEU A 200 -19.60 13.06 1.33
CA LEU A 200 -20.16 11.78 0.91
C LEU A 200 -19.12 10.68 1.07
N VAL A 201 -17.91 10.90 0.54
CA VAL A 201 -16.81 9.93 0.60
C VAL A 201 -16.45 9.62 2.06
N GLN A 202 -16.30 10.64 2.90
CA GLN A 202 -16.01 10.48 4.32
C GLN A 202 -17.06 9.61 5.02
N LYS A 203 -18.35 9.84 4.76
CA LYS A 203 -19.45 9.06 5.35
C LYS A 203 -19.41 7.61 4.88
N GLU A 204 -19.30 7.37 3.58
CA GLU A 204 -19.26 6.02 3.01
C GLU A 204 -18.05 5.22 3.55
N VAL A 205 -16.88 5.87 3.62
CA VAL A 205 -15.67 5.27 4.19
C VAL A 205 -15.89 4.95 5.67
N ALA A 206 -16.45 5.87 6.46
CA ALA A 206 -16.75 5.61 7.87
C ALA A 206 -17.68 4.39 8.05
N ASP A 207 -18.71 4.26 7.22
CA ASP A 207 -19.65 3.13 7.23
C ASP A 207 -18.96 1.82 6.83
N ILE A 208 -18.08 1.85 5.82
CA ILE A 208 -17.25 0.70 5.43
C ILE A 208 -16.32 0.29 6.57
N LEU A 209 -15.68 1.22 7.27
CA LEU A 209 -14.72 0.91 8.33
C LEU A 209 -15.37 0.42 9.63
N LYS A 210 -16.64 0.78 9.86
CA LYS A 210 -17.35 0.51 11.12
C LYS A 210 -17.31 -0.98 11.52
N GLY A 211 -16.71 -1.25 12.68
CA GLY A 211 -16.64 -2.60 13.26
C GLY A 211 -15.67 -3.56 12.55
N ARG A 212 -14.85 -3.08 11.61
CA ARG A 212 -13.92 -3.90 10.82
C ARG A 212 -12.47 -3.72 11.24
N ILE A 213 -11.65 -4.73 10.93
CA ILE A 213 -10.20 -4.62 11.06
C ILE A 213 -9.70 -3.83 9.86
N LEU A 214 -9.03 -2.71 10.13
CA LEU A 214 -8.46 -1.83 9.13
C LEU A 214 -6.96 -2.11 8.99
N VAL A 215 -6.56 -2.53 7.80
CA VAL A 215 -5.19 -2.78 7.39
C VAL A 215 -4.71 -1.62 6.50
N GLY A 216 -3.42 -1.31 6.53
CA GLY A 216 -2.83 -0.32 5.63
C GLY A 216 -1.38 -0.03 5.97
N HIS A 217 -0.82 1.01 5.39
CA HIS A 217 0.55 1.43 5.62
C HIS A 217 0.61 2.91 6.04
N ALA A 218 1.08 3.17 7.26
CA ALA A 218 1.13 4.53 7.83
C ALA A 218 -0.27 5.19 7.93
N LEU A 219 -1.29 4.40 8.28
CA LEU A 219 -2.72 4.73 8.37
C LEU A 219 -3.07 6.02 9.12
N LYS A 220 -2.17 6.55 9.96
CA LYS A 220 -2.34 7.84 10.60
C LYS A 220 -2.53 8.95 9.56
N ASN A 221 -1.80 8.90 8.46
CA ASN A 221 -1.85 9.92 7.41
C ASN A 221 -3.22 9.88 6.70
N ASP A 222 -3.66 8.70 6.30
CA ASP A 222 -4.92 8.46 5.61
C ASP A 222 -6.12 8.86 6.47
N LEU A 223 -6.15 8.41 7.73
CA LEU A 223 -7.22 8.75 8.66
C LEU A 223 -7.26 10.25 8.98
N SER A 224 -6.10 10.92 9.01
CA SER A 224 -6.01 12.36 9.26
C SER A 224 -6.67 13.16 8.14
N VAL A 225 -6.39 12.85 6.87
CA VAL A 225 -6.98 13.58 5.73
C VAL A 225 -8.47 13.29 5.52
N LEU A 226 -8.94 12.16 6.06
CA LEU A 226 -10.36 11.81 6.14
C LEU A 226 -11.06 12.43 7.36
N PHE A 227 -10.34 13.02 8.31
CA PHE A 227 -10.85 13.40 9.64
C PHE A 227 -11.58 12.25 10.36
N LEU A 228 -11.09 11.03 10.22
CA LEU A 228 -11.64 9.84 10.86
C LEU A 228 -10.68 9.33 11.94
N SER A 229 -11.24 8.54 12.86
CA SER A 229 -10.46 7.74 13.81
C SER A 229 -10.93 6.29 13.78
N HIS A 230 -10.03 5.37 14.10
CA HIS A 230 -10.35 3.95 14.15
C HIS A 230 -9.86 3.33 15.46
N PRO A 231 -10.59 2.38 16.07
CA PRO A 231 -10.16 1.76 17.32
C PRO A 231 -8.79 1.09 17.19
N LYS A 232 -7.87 1.41 18.10
CA LYS A 232 -6.49 0.87 18.09
C LYS A 232 -6.43 -0.65 18.02
N ARG A 233 -7.37 -1.36 18.68
CA ARG A 233 -7.45 -2.83 18.67
C ARG A 233 -7.80 -3.40 17.29
N LEU A 234 -8.41 -2.61 16.41
CA LEU A 234 -8.82 -2.99 15.06
C LEU A 234 -7.87 -2.45 13.98
N LEU A 235 -6.83 -1.70 14.34
CA LEU A 235 -5.82 -1.21 13.40
C LEU A 235 -4.70 -2.24 13.18
N ARG A 236 -4.32 -2.44 11.92
CA ARG A 236 -3.22 -3.29 11.47
C ARG A 236 -2.33 -2.49 10.50
N ASP A 237 -1.59 -1.56 11.09
CA ASP A 237 -0.66 -0.70 10.36
C ASP A 237 0.68 -1.41 10.14
N THR A 238 0.96 -1.73 8.87
CA THR A 238 2.16 -2.45 8.45
C THR A 238 3.44 -1.64 8.70
N SER A 239 3.37 -0.31 8.69
CA SER A 239 4.53 0.55 9.01
C SER A 239 4.94 0.46 10.49
N ARG A 240 3.99 0.08 11.36
CA ARG A 240 4.17 0.06 12.82
C ARG A 240 4.33 -1.34 13.40
N TYR A 241 4.07 -2.39 12.61
CA TYR A 241 4.16 -3.75 13.11
C TYR A 241 5.61 -4.09 13.48
N ASN A 242 5.82 -4.56 14.71
CA ASN A 242 7.16 -4.73 15.29
C ASN A 242 8.04 -5.70 14.48
N LEU A 243 7.47 -6.74 13.84
CA LEU A 243 8.25 -7.64 12.99
C LEU A 243 8.70 -6.96 11.71
N PHE A 244 7.84 -6.17 11.09
CA PHE A 244 8.15 -5.47 9.85
C PHE A 244 9.21 -4.39 10.05
N ARG A 245 9.17 -3.68 11.19
CA ARG A 245 10.23 -2.73 11.55
C ARG A 245 11.61 -3.38 11.69
N ARG A 246 11.72 -4.68 11.94
CA ARG A 246 13.04 -5.36 11.99
C ARG A 246 13.72 -5.42 10.63
N VAL A 247 12.95 -5.42 9.54
CA VAL A 247 13.47 -5.33 8.15
C VAL A 247 14.30 -4.06 7.96
N THR A 248 13.99 -3.01 8.73
CA THR A 248 14.67 -1.71 8.73
C THR A 248 15.39 -1.41 10.04
N LYS A 249 15.85 -2.44 10.76
CA LYS A 249 16.62 -2.31 12.02
C LYS A 249 15.92 -1.46 13.08
N GLY A 250 14.59 -1.51 13.12
CA GLY A 250 13.76 -0.73 14.04
C GLY A 250 13.23 0.58 13.45
N ASN A 251 13.72 1.07 12.30
CA ASN A 251 13.11 2.23 11.67
C ASN A 251 11.75 1.89 11.02
N THR A 252 10.94 2.89 10.70
CA THR A 252 9.71 2.68 9.94
C THR A 252 10.06 2.22 8.51
N PRO A 253 9.65 1.02 8.08
CA PRO A 253 9.89 0.56 6.72
C PRO A 253 8.93 1.22 5.74
N SER A 254 9.36 1.43 4.50
CA SER A 254 8.44 1.77 3.41
C SER A 254 7.67 0.53 2.95
N LEU A 255 6.47 0.75 2.39
CA LEU A 255 5.68 -0.33 1.81
C LEU A 255 6.45 -1.05 0.70
N LYS A 256 7.09 -0.29 -0.21
CA LYS A 256 7.97 -0.82 -1.26
C LYS A 256 9.04 -1.77 -0.73
N LYS A 257 9.68 -1.42 0.39
CA LYS A 257 10.70 -2.29 1.00
C LYS A 257 10.10 -3.55 1.60
N LEU A 258 8.94 -3.45 2.25
CA LEU A 258 8.26 -4.64 2.78
C LEU A 258 7.77 -5.57 1.66
N ALA A 259 7.23 -5.01 0.58
CA ALA A 259 6.80 -5.76 -0.59
C ALA A 259 7.97 -6.53 -1.22
N ALA A 260 9.10 -5.86 -1.44
CA ALA A 260 10.30 -6.48 -2.01
C ALA A 260 10.86 -7.60 -1.11
N GLU A 261 10.98 -7.36 0.19
CA GLU A 261 11.65 -8.30 1.11
C GLU A 261 10.75 -9.46 1.55
N LEU A 262 9.44 -9.23 1.71
CA LEU A 262 8.52 -10.21 2.31
C LEU A 262 7.59 -10.88 1.30
N LEU A 263 7.24 -10.19 0.22
CA LEU A 263 6.38 -10.71 -0.84
C LEU A 263 7.17 -11.06 -2.12
N GLY A 264 8.39 -10.53 -2.28
CA GLY A 264 9.21 -10.74 -3.47
C GLY A 264 8.69 -10.02 -4.71
N ILE A 265 7.90 -8.95 -4.52
CA ILE A 265 7.33 -8.15 -5.59
C ILE A 265 7.90 -6.73 -5.57
N GLU A 266 7.99 -6.10 -6.74
CA GLU A 266 8.36 -4.69 -6.86
C GLU A 266 7.10 -3.87 -7.13
N ILE A 267 6.89 -2.85 -6.31
CA ILE A 267 5.78 -1.88 -6.42
C ILE A 267 6.34 -0.47 -6.46
N GLN A 268 5.50 0.52 -6.79
CA GLN A 268 5.87 1.94 -6.80
C GLN A 268 7.12 2.17 -7.67
N THR A 269 7.14 1.62 -8.89
CA THR A 269 8.20 1.84 -9.88
C THR A 269 8.04 3.16 -10.63
N GLY A 270 6.87 3.79 -10.51
CA GLY A 270 6.56 5.12 -11.00
C GLY A 270 5.58 5.81 -10.04
N GLU A 271 4.51 6.39 -10.60
CA GLU A 271 3.40 6.93 -9.81
C GLU A 271 2.75 5.83 -8.96
N HIS A 272 2.27 6.20 -7.78
CA HIS A 272 1.59 5.31 -6.87
C HIS A 272 0.19 4.98 -7.38
N ASN A 273 -0.28 3.83 -6.94
CA ASN A 273 -1.63 3.36 -7.19
C ASN A 273 -2.21 2.87 -5.88
N SER A 274 -3.08 3.68 -5.28
CA SER A 274 -3.77 3.36 -4.03
C SER A 274 -4.43 1.97 -3.98
N ILE A 275 -4.89 1.41 -5.11
CA ILE A 275 -5.43 0.04 -5.12
C ILE A 275 -4.29 -0.98 -4.93
N GLU A 276 -3.17 -0.82 -5.63
CA GLU A 276 -2.00 -1.70 -5.52
C GLU A 276 -1.38 -1.62 -4.11
N ASP A 277 -1.29 -0.42 -3.56
CA ASP A 277 -0.72 -0.20 -2.22
C ASP A 277 -1.62 -0.79 -1.12
N ALA A 278 -2.95 -0.59 -1.21
CA ALA A 278 -3.91 -1.23 -0.30
C ALA A 278 -3.87 -2.77 -0.40
N ARG A 279 -3.75 -3.33 -1.62
CA ARG A 279 -3.59 -4.78 -1.84
C ARG A 279 -2.31 -5.30 -1.20
N THR A 280 -1.19 -4.64 -1.45
CA THR A 280 0.11 -5.02 -0.89
C THR A 280 0.04 -5.02 0.65
N ALA A 281 -0.55 -3.99 1.25
CA ALA A 281 -0.74 -3.94 2.70
C ALA A 281 -1.62 -5.09 3.21
N MET A 282 -2.70 -5.43 2.50
CA MET A 282 -3.55 -6.58 2.82
C MET A 282 -2.79 -7.90 2.72
N GLU A 283 -2.01 -8.10 1.67
CA GLU A 283 -1.21 -9.32 1.46
C GLU A 283 -0.17 -9.50 2.57
N LEU A 284 0.54 -8.43 2.94
CA LEU A 284 1.46 -8.41 4.08
C LEU A 284 0.75 -8.81 5.38
N TYR A 285 -0.43 -8.24 5.64
CA TYR A 285 -1.22 -8.62 6.82
C TYR A 285 -1.66 -10.09 6.76
N VAL A 286 -2.18 -10.57 5.63
CA VAL A 286 -2.66 -11.95 5.48
C VAL A 286 -1.51 -12.95 5.69
N LEU A 287 -0.33 -12.67 5.14
CA LEU A 287 0.86 -13.50 5.28
C LEU A 287 1.28 -13.67 6.75
N TYR A 288 1.13 -12.62 7.58
CA TYR A 288 1.51 -12.64 8.99
C TYR A 288 0.33 -12.71 9.97
N LYS A 289 -0.89 -12.92 9.46
CA LYS A 289 -2.14 -12.76 10.23
C LYS A 289 -2.12 -13.55 11.54
N ASN A 290 -1.78 -14.83 11.49
CA ASN A 290 -1.84 -15.69 12.68
C ASN A 290 -0.95 -15.14 13.79
N ARG A 291 0.29 -14.78 13.45
CA ARG A 291 1.25 -14.21 14.40
C ARG A 291 0.84 -12.82 14.87
N TRP A 292 0.41 -11.96 13.95
CA TRP A 292 -0.01 -10.59 14.28
C TRP A 292 -1.21 -10.60 15.24
N GLU A 293 -2.23 -11.41 14.96
CA GLU A 293 -3.37 -11.52 15.86
C GLU A 293 -2.94 -12.10 17.22
N SER A 294 -2.12 -13.15 17.27
CA SER A 294 -1.57 -13.67 18.53
C SER A 294 -0.83 -12.61 19.34
N ASP A 295 0.02 -11.80 18.71
CA ASP A 295 0.78 -10.72 19.36
C ASP A 295 -0.12 -9.63 19.97
N ILE A 296 -1.36 -9.48 19.47
CA ILE A 296 -2.33 -8.50 19.95
C ILE A 296 -3.16 -9.07 21.10
N TYR A 297 -3.51 -10.35 21.06
CA TYR A 297 -4.24 -11.01 22.13
C TYR A 297 -3.36 -11.40 23.32
N SER A 298 -2.04 -11.48 23.14
CA SER A 298 -1.08 -11.77 24.20
C SER A 298 -0.69 -10.55 25.05
N ARG A 299 -1.21 -9.37 24.75
CA ARG A 299 -0.97 -8.12 25.48
C ARG A 299 -2.18 -7.73 26.30
#